data_AF-A0A8T4CG92-F1
#
_entry.id   AF-A0A8T4CG92-F1
#
_cell.length_a   1.000
_cell.length_b   1.000
_cell.length_c   1.000
_cell.angle_alpha   90.00
_cell.angle_beta   90.00
_cell.angle_gamma   90.00
#
_symmetry.space_group_name_H-M   'P 1'
#
loop_
_entity.id
_entity.type
_entity.pdbx_description
1 polymer ?
#
loop_
_entity_poly.entity_id
_entity_poly.type
_entity_poly.pdbx_seq_one_letter_code
_entity_poly.pdbx_strand_id
1 'polypeptide(L)'
;MEEEIIDHVIWEEENRGDYRISIVARLKAPNLYNVQYMVRLENPDEEAIDYMLSLDGFKKLGRLCLALSKFCKESIIADEKQVKTLQKLLTVENIQNYVKISAMKNKKARE
;
A
#
# COMPACT_ATOMS: atom_id res chain seq x y z
N MET A 1 34.43 4.70 -11.00
CA MET A 1 33.23 4.55 -11.84
C MET A 1 32.06 4.54 -10.90
N GLU A 2 31.17 5.52 -11.00
CA GLU A 2 29.90 5.44 -10.27
C GLU A 2 29.13 4.24 -10.81
N GLU A 3 28.81 3.29 -9.94
CA GLU A 3 28.04 2.13 -10.35
C GLU A 3 26.61 2.59 -10.71
N GLU A 4 26.20 2.26 -11.93
CA GLU A 4 24.91 2.63 -12.49
C GLU A 4 23.75 2.05 -11.68
N ILE A 5 22.85 2.93 -11.22
CA ILE A 5 21.57 2.54 -10.63
C ILE A 5 20.54 2.40 -11.76
N ILE A 6 19.83 1.28 -11.80
CA ILE A 6 18.75 1.04 -12.75
C ILE A 6 17.47 0.80 -11.97
N ASP A 7 16.59 1.80 -11.99
CA ASP A 7 15.25 1.74 -11.43
C ASP A 7 14.22 1.59 -12.57
N HIS A 8 13.23 0.72 -12.38
CA HIS A 8 12.17 0.45 -13.33
C HIS A 8 10.81 0.69 -12.67
N VAL A 9 10.06 1.68 -13.15
CA VAL A 9 8.70 1.94 -12.70
C VAL A 9 7.79 0.83 -13.20
N ILE A 10 7.20 0.07 -12.28
CA ILE A 10 6.26 -1.01 -12.57
C ILE A 10 4.85 -0.45 -12.74
N TRP A 11 4.49 0.51 -11.89
CA TRP A 11 3.18 1.13 -11.85
C TRP A 11 3.29 2.51 -11.21
N GLU A 12 2.44 3.44 -11.63
CA GLU A 12 2.32 4.76 -11.03
C GLU A 12 0.89 5.29 -11.16
N GLU A 13 0.52 6.18 -10.25
CA GLU A 13 -0.72 6.95 -10.29
C GLU A 13 -0.43 8.36 -9.79
N GLU A 14 -1.04 9.33 -10.47
CA GLU A 14 -0.96 10.75 -10.14
C GLU A 14 -2.35 11.25 -9.73
N ASN A 15 -2.43 12.02 -8.66
CA ASN A 15 -3.69 12.62 -8.22
C ASN A 15 -3.86 14.05 -8.77
N ARG A 16 -5.01 14.68 -8.50
CA ARG A 16 -5.33 16.03 -9.01
C ARG A 16 -4.50 17.17 -8.41
N GLY A 17 -3.64 16.88 -7.45
CA GLY A 17 -2.74 17.85 -6.82
C GLY A 17 -1.28 17.60 -7.19
N ASP A 18 -1.02 16.90 -8.31
CA ASP A 18 0.30 16.58 -8.85
C ASP A 18 1.18 15.73 -7.90
N TYR A 19 0.56 15.02 -6.94
CA TYR A 19 1.26 14.01 -6.16
C TYR A 19 1.27 12.69 -6.92
N ARG A 20 2.43 12.05 -6.96
CA ARG A 20 2.61 10.75 -7.60
C ARG A 20 2.95 9.67 -6.59
N ILE A 21 2.30 8.52 -6.71
CA ILE A 21 2.72 7.28 -6.05
C ILE A 21 3.16 6.28 -7.10
N SER A 22 4.34 5.69 -6.92
CA SER A 22 4.88 4.71 -7.86
C SER A 22 5.40 3.47 -7.14
N ILE A 23 5.22 2.31 -7.78
CA ILE A 23 5.89 1.07 -7.44
C ILE A 23 7.08 0.93 -8.37
N VAL A 24 8.28 0.86 -7.80
CA VAL A 24 9.54 0.83 -8.55
C VAL A 24 10.32 -0.43 -8.18
N ALA A 25 10.86 -1.12 -9.17
CA ALA A 25 11.84 -2.19 -8.98
C ALA A 25 13.25 -1.67 -9.25
N ARG A 26 14.12 -1.77 -8.25
CA ARG A 26 15.56 -1.51 -8.41
C ARG A 26 16.23 -2.78 -8.93
N LEU A 27 16.68 -2.72 -10.17
CA LEU A 27 17.26 -3.84 -10.92
C LEU A 27 18.79 -3.90 -10.78
N LYS A 28 19.43 -2.75 -10.58
CA LYS A 28 20.88 -2.62 -10.43
C LYS A 28 21.20 -1.47 -9.47
N ALA A 29 22.15 -1.69 -8.56
CA ALA A 29 22.72 -0.68 -7.68
C ALA A 29 23.98 -1.26 -7.00
N PRO A 30 24.84 -0.41 -6.40
CA PRO A 30 25.94 -0.87 -5.58
C PRO A 30 25.51 -1.87 -4.52
N ASN A 31 26.19 -3.02 -4.46
CA ASN A 31 25.93 -4.10 -3.50
C ASN A 31 24.50 -4.69 -3.56
N LEU A 32 23.81 -4.57 -4.70
CA LEU A 32 22.50 -5.17 -4.90
C LEU A 32 22.62 -6.60 -5.45
N TYR A 33 22.37 -7.59 -4.59
CA TYR A 33 22.44 -9.02 -4.97
C TYR A 33 21.08 -9.59 -5.43
N ASN A 34 20.00 -8.83 -5.28
CA ASN A 34 18.63 -9.23 -5.61
C ASN A 34 17.74 -8.00 -5.91
N VAL A 35 16.71 -8.16 -6.74
CA VAL A 35 15.74 -7.10 -7.03
C VAL A 35 15.09 -6.60 -5.74
N GLN A 36 15.13 -5.28 -5.53
CA GLN A 36 14.46 -4.59 -4.44
C GLN A 36 13.22 -3.86 -4.96
N TYR A 37 12.19 -3.77 -4.12
CA TYR A 37 10.95 -3.09 -4.46
C TYR A 37 10.81 -1.83 -3.62
N MET A 38 10.29 -0.77 -4.21
CA MET A 38 10.19 0.54 -3.60
C MET A 38 8.80 1.10 -3.86
N VAL A 39 8.24 1.72 -2.82
CA VAL A 39 7.11 2.63 -2.98
C VAL A 39 7.67 4.04 -2.92
N ARG A 40 7.53 4.77 -4.01
CA ARG A 40 7.97 6.15 -4.12
C ARG A 40 6.76 7.07 -4.03
N LEU A 41 6.86 8.09 -3.19
CA LEU A 41 5.90 9.20 -3.12
C LEU A 41 6.63 10.45 -3.59
N GLU A 42 6.16 11.08 -4.66
CA GLU A 42 6.68 12.35 -5.16
C GLU A 42 5.63 13.43 -4.91
N ASN A 43 6.08 14.59 -4.43
CA ASN A 43 5.25 15.79 -4.29
C ASN A 43 5.50 16.75 -5.47
N PRO A 44 4.68 17.81 -5.61
CA PRO A 44 4.83 18.79 -6.69
C PRO A 44 6.15 19.59 -6.65
N ASP A 45 6.84 19.60 -5.50
CA ASP A 45 8.13 20.28 -5.31
C ASP A 45 9.31 19.35 -5.66
N GLU A 46 9.04 18.23 -6.35
CA GLU A 46 10.01 17.19 -6.75
C GLU A 46 10.71 16.47 -5.57
N GLU A 47 10.20 16.61 -4.35
CA GLU A 47 10.70 15.84 -3.22
C GLU A 47 10.13 14.41 -3.28
N ALA A 48 11.04 13.44 -3.32
CA ALA A 48 10.70 12.02 -3.31
C ALA A 48 10.96 11.41 -1.93
N ILE A 49 9.96 10.71 -1.39
CA ILE A 49 10.10 9.82 -0.24
C ILE A 49 10.05 8.38 -0.72
N ASP A 50 11.17 7.69 -0.56
CA ASP A 50 11.36 6.31 -1.00
C ASP A 50 11.26 5.33 0.17
N TYR A 51 10.25 4.45 0.11
CA TYR A 51 10.09 3.34 1.05
C TYR A 51 10.55 2.04 0.39
N MET A 52 11.79 1.65 0.68
CA MET A 52 12.39 0.44 0.14
C MET A 52 12.01 -0.79 0.99
N LEU A 53 11.49 -1.82 0.33
CA LEU A 53 10.95 -3.02 0.94
C LEU A 53 11.60 -4.28 0.36
N SER A 54 11.76 -5.30 1.20
CA SER A 54 12.04 -6.65 0.72
C SER A 54 10.83 -7.22 -0.03
N LEU A 55 11.02 -8.30 -0.80
CA LEU A 55 9.91 -9.00 -1.46
C LEU A 55 8.83 -9.45 -0.46
N ASP A 56 9.21 -9.87 0.75
CA ASP A 56 8.25 -10.22 1.81
C ASP A 56 7.50 -8.98 2.32
N GLY A 57 8.20 -7.86 2.52
CA GLY A 57 7.59 -6.57 2.87
C GLY A 57 6.57 -6.12 1.82
N PHE A 58 6.94 -6.24 0.54
CA PHE A 58 6.06 -5.89 -0.58
C PHE A 58 4.81 -6.78 -0.65
N LYS A 59 4.96 -8.10 -0.40
CA LYS A 59 3.81 -9.03 -0.28
C LYS A 59 2.88 -8.63 0.87
N LYS A 60 3.43 -8.20 2.01
CA LYS A 60 2.62 -7.72 3.16
C LYS A 60 1.86 -6.43 2.81
N LEU A 61 2.50 -5.49 2.12
CA LEU A 61 1.86 -4.28 1.63
C LEU A 61 0.71 -4.60 0.67
N GLY A 62 0.94 -5.45 -0.34
CA GLY A 62 -0.11 -5.86 -1.28
C GLY A 62 -1.30 -6.52 -0.60
N ARG A 63 -1.06 -7.36 0.43
CA ARG A 63 -2.13 -7.95 1.25
C ARG A 63 -2.93 -6.88 2.00
N LEU A 64 -2.28 -5.84 2.52
CA LEU A 64 -2.95 -4.72 3.16
C LEU A 64 -3.80 -3.92 2.16
N CYS A 65 -3.28 -3.60 0.97
CA CYS A 65 -4.03 -2.92 -0.08
C CYS A 65 -5.29 -3.72 -0.50
N LEU A 66 -5.16 -5.04 -0.65
CA LEU A 66 -6.32 -5.92 -0.92
C LEU A 66 -7.34 -5.92 0.22
N ALA A 67 -6.87 -5.86 1.47
CA ALA A 67 -7.76 -5.78 2.63
C ALA A 67 -8.49 -4.44 2.67
N LEU A 68 -7.78 -3.33 2.45
CA LEU A 68 -8.35 -1.98 2.34
C LEU A 68 -9.39 -1.88 1.22
N SER A 69 -9.07 -2.38 0.02
CA SER A 69 -9.99 -2.41 -1.12
C SER A 69 -11.32 -3.09 -0.80
N LYS A 70 -11.30 -4.15 0.02
CA LYS A 70 -12.52 -4.82 0.49
C LYS A 70 -13.23 -4.05 1.60
N PHE A 71 -12.47 -3.48 2.52
CA PHE A 71 -13.00 -2.67 3.62
C PHE A 71 -13.73 -1.42 3.09
N CYS A 72 -13.15 -0.70 2.13
CA CYS A 72 -13.72 0.52 1.55
C CYS A 72 -15.00 0.30 0.72
N LYS A 73 -15.44 -0.95 0.49
CA LYS A 73 -16.73 -1.23 -0.15
C LYS A 73 -17.91 -0.94 0.77
N GLU A 74 -17.69 -0.90 2.09
CA GLU A 74 -18.72 -0.48 3.02
C GLU A 74 -18.64 1.04 3.22
N SER A 75 -19.77 1.71 3.05
CA SER A 75 -19.86 3.14 3.29
C SER A 75 -19.80 3.39 4.79
N ILE A 76 -18.68 3.96 5.25
CA ILE A 76 -18.50 4.39 6.63
C ILE A 76 -18.63 5.90 6.66
N ILE A 77 -19.81 6.39 7.05
CA ILE A 77 -20.06 7.80 7.34
C ILE A 77 -19.81 7.99 8.83
N ALA A 78 -18.89 8.89 9.19
CA ALA A 78 -18.60 9.19 10.58
C ALA A 78 -18.77 10.68 10.89
N ASP A 79 -19.40 10.98 12.02
CA ASP A 79 -19.43 12.32 12.63
C ASP A 79 -18.22 12.57 13.55
N GLU A 80 -18.07 13.81 14.03
CA GLU A 80 -16.96 14.21 14.92
C GLU A 80 -16.85 13.35 16.19
N LYS A 81 -17.97 12.81 16.70
CA LYS A 81 -17.98 11.96 17.89
C LYS A 81 -17.43 10.56 17.60
N GLN A 82 -17.53 10.14 16.35
CA GLN A 82 -17.11 8.82 15.88
C GLN A 82 -15.66 8.76 15.40
N VAL A 83 -14.98 9.90 15.23
CA VAL A 83 -13.56 9.98 14.80
C VAL A 83 -12.64 9.14 15.70
N LYS A 84 -12.78 9.24 17.03
CA LYS A 84 -11.97 8.44 17.97
C LYS A 84 -12.25 6.93 17.87
N THR A 85 -13.47 6.57 17.51
CA THR A 85 -13.87 5.17 17.30
C THR A 85 -13.31 4.65 15.98
N LEU A 86 -13.36 5.46 14.91
CA LEU A 86 -12.72 5.13 13.65
C LEU A 86 -11.22 4.94 13.79
N GLN A 87 -10.52 5.80 14.52
CA GLN A 87 -9.09 5.65 14.77
C GLN A 87 -8.75 4.30 15.43
N LYS A 88 -9.62 3.80 16.32
CA LYS A 88 -9.45 2.48 16.94
C LYS A 88 -9.75 1.33 15.96
N LEU A 89 -10.65 1.53 15.00
CA LEU A 89 -11.06 0.51 14.03
C LEU A 89 -10.14 0.46 12.80
N LEU A 90 -9.57 1.57 12.38
CA LEU A 90 -8.73 1.71 11.18
C LEU A 90 -7.26 1.37 11.48
N THR A 91 -7.03 0.23 12.12
CA THR A 91 -5.69 -0.34 12.29
C THR A 91 -5.47 -1.45 11.26
N VAL A 92 -4.21 -1.71 10.90
CA VAL A 92 -3.84 -2.80 9.97
C VAL A 92 -4.46 -4.13 10.42
N GLU A 93 -4.37 -4.45 11.71
CA GLU A 93 -4.92 -5.67 12.29
C GLU A 93 -6.44 -5.73 12.17
N ASN A 94 -7.14 -4.66 12.51
CA ASN A 94 -8.60 -4.63 12.50
C ASN A 94 -9.17 -4.68 11.09
N ILE A 95 -8.55 -3.99 10.13
CA ILE A 95 -8.92 -4.05 8.69
C ILE A 95 -8.74 -5.48 8.16
N GLN A 96 -7.62 -6.14 8.49
CA GLN A 96 -7.38 -7.51 8.07
C GLN A 96 -8.36 -8.50 8.72
N ASN A 97 -8.69 -8.32 10.01
CA ASN A 97 -9.64 -9.17 10.73
C ASN A 97 -11.07 -9.02 10.18
N TYR A 98 -11.49 -7.80 9.90
CA TYR A 98 -12.78 -7.51 9.26
C TYR A 98 -12.93 -8.28 7.93
N VAL A 99 -11.92 -8.22 7.06
CA VAL A 99 -11.94 -8.92 5.76
C VAL A 99 -12.05 -10.44 5.91
N LYS A 100 -11.38 -11.03 6.91
CA LYS A 100 -11.49 -12.46 7.20
C LYS A 100 -12.90 -12.83 7.64
N ILE A 101 -13.51 -12.05 8.53
CA ILE A 101 -14.87 -12.29 9.03
C ILE A 101 -15.89 -12.16 7.89
N SER A 102 -15.81 -11.11 7.07
CA SER A 102 -16.71 -10.89 5.94
C SER A 102 -16.60 -12.01 4.89
N ALA A 103 -15.40 -12.56 4.66
CA ALA A 103 -15.21 -13.71 3.78
C ALA A 103 -15.90 -14.98 4.33
N MET A 104 -15.88 -15.21 5.65
CA MET A 104 -16.58 -16.35 6.28
C MET A 104 -18.10 -16.23 6.17
N LYS A 105 -18.66 -15.02 6.33
CA LYS A 105 -20.10 -14.76 6.17
C LYS A 105 -20.60 -15.09 4.75
N ASN A 106 -19.85 -14.67 3.73
CA ASN A 106 -20.21 -14.92 2.33
C ASN A 106 -20.09 -16.40 1.92
N LYS A 107 -19.27 -17.19 2.63
CA LYS A 107 -19.15 -18.64 2.39
C LYS A 107 -20.37 -19.41 2.92
N LYS A 108 -20.86 -19.06 4.12
CA LYS A 108 -22.08 -19.64 4.70
C LYS A 108 -23.36 -19.29 3.94
N ALA A 109 -23.39 -18.20 3.18
CA ALA A 109 -24.54 -17.81 2.37
C ALA A 109 -24.64 -18.58 1.03
N ARG A 110 -23.63 -19.40 0.70
CA ARG A 110 -23.54 -20.19 -0.54
C ARG A 110 -23.57 -21.70 -0.31
N GLU A 111 -23.66 -22.12 0.95
CA GLU A 111 -23.90 -23.50 1.40
C GLU A 111 -25.39 -23.66 1.70
#